data_AF-A0A815UYQ0-F1
#
_entry.id   AF-A0A815UYQ0-F1
#
_cell.length_a   1.000
_cell.length_b   1.000
_cell.length_c   1.000
_cell.angle_alpha   90.00
_cell.angle_beta   90.00
_cell.angle_gamma   90.00
#
_symmetry.space_group_name_H-M   'P 1'
#
loop_
_entity.id
_entity.type
_entity.pdbx_description
1 polymer ?
#
loop_
_entity_poly.entity_id
_entity_poly.type
_entity_poly.pdbx_seq_one_letter_code
_entity_poly.pdbx_strand_id
1 'polypeptide(L)'
;MLLHGKSPIEIFSEFKSRYGDIFQFWFGPTRYIIVGNVNDIQHIFTNRHIYDQGNMFIEQFSTLFPNGYITLTGSKHKRHAAIAMPLFRRAKIINNFDLIVDCTDKLLSNWSAMPSHHVHCDIVRQCQNLLLEIFGLISFDYNLDTLNEYDSNKNELTRALHVFMSSCALVFYSPPIVGTLYTNLNYRHRQAKAIIERHIYQLMDNEMAQTREARAERKRTCLIASLVASLQEDEEAEAKKSEDEKTGLSRVELLHEILAFMVAGFETTSTVLAWFIHAMSNYPDVQHKMKEELMSVSVNQNLTLNQLDSLVYLDCVINEILRFYPITSGTVRTLTVDDRLPKSSFQLNKGDSVLIPFYNLAHDTQHWSIDTESFAPERFLNEDKNHHPYALLPFGGGHRQCIGQALARFELKVIIARMLQRVTFGDGGPKINSVFNQLFEQQRNERDANKPVDQQITLIRDDAGDKVHENDEEQEQEQATSVVRNPNDKLSNYIAWLGMCKDGAITLEQFEKMVLQLSQEPKK
;
A
#
# COMPACT_ATOMS: atom_id res chain seq x y z
N MET A 1 -20.75 18.63 1.72
CA MET A 1 -21.27 17.60 2.63
C MET A 1 -20.07 17.05 3.40
N LEU A 2 -19.63 17.79 4.44
CA LEU A 2 -18.48 17.41 5.27
C LEU A 2 -18.98 16.36 6.27
N LEU A 3 -18.81 15.09 5.91
CA LEU A 3 -19.26 13.93 6.69
C LEU A 3 -18.31 13.75 7.87
N HIS A 4 -18.67 14.33 9.01
CA HIS A 4 -17.90 14.27 10.24
C HIS A 4 -17.85 12.82 10.76
N GLY A 5 -16.64 12.28 10.90
CA GLY A 5 -16.36 11.06 11.67
C GLY A 5 -16.73 9.72 11.01
N LYS A 6 -17.25 9.70 9.77
CA LYS A 6 -17.51 8.45 9.04
C LYS A 6 -16.46 8.19 7.98
N SER A 7 -16.09 6.92 7.87
CA SER A 7 -15.14 6.46 6.88
C SER A 7 -15.76 6.36 5.47
N PRO A 8 -14.98 6.50 4.37
CA PRO A 8 -15.53 6.34 3.01
C PRO A 8 -16.28 5.02 2.80
N ILE A 9 -15.81 3.94 3.43
CA ILE A 9 -16.43 2.61 3.39
C ILE A 9 -17.83 2.61 4.01
N GLU A 10 -17.95 3.20 5.20
CA GLU A 10 -19.22 3.28 5.93
C GLU A 10 -20.22 4.14 5.16
N ILE A 11 -19.75 5.24 4.59
CA ILE A 11 -20.55 6.12 3.73
C ILE A 11 -21.09 5.34 2.52
N PHE A 12 -20.25 4.53 1.87
CA PHE A 12 -20.69 3.71 0.75
C PHE A 12 -21.71 2.64 1.16
N SER A 13 -21.52 1.96 2.28
CA SER A 13 -22.48 0.97 2.78
C SER A 13 -23.83 1.61 3.12
N GLU A 14 -23.82 2.77 3.78
CA GLU A 14 -25.03 3.53 4.07
C GLU A 14 -25.74 3.98 2.79
N PHE A 15 -25.00 4.54 1.84
CA PHE A 15 -25.59 5.01 0.58
C PHE A 15 -26.09 3.87 -0.29
N LYS A 16 -25.40 2.73 -0.32
CA LYS A 16 -25.90 1.52 -0.99
C LYS A 16 -27.23 1.06 -0.39
N SER A 17 -27.35 1.04 0.93
CA SER A 17 -28.60 0.65 1.59
C SER A 17 -29.77 1.59 1.26
N ARG A 18 -29.48 2.88 1.04
CA ARG A 18 -30.49 3.92 0.80
C ARG A 18 -30.85 4.10 -0.67
N TYR A 19 -29.88 4.00 -1.57
CA TYR A 19 -30.00 4.36 -2.98
C TYR A 19 -29.81 3.18 -3.94
N GLY A 20 -29.42 2.01 -3.43
CA GLY A 20 -29.15 0.81 -4.21
C GLY A 20 -27.72 0.76 -4.75
N ASP A 21 -27.49 -0.13 -5.72
CA ASP A 21 -26.15 -0.43 -6.27
C ASP A 21 -25.54 0.72 -7.09
N ILE A 22 -26.32 1.74 -7.46
CA ILE A 22 -25.82 2.89 -8.23
C ILE A 22 -26.30 4.18 -7.59
N PHE A 23 -25.35 5.06 -7.29
CA PHE A 23 -25.63 6.41 -6.82
C PHE A 23 -24.49 7.35 -7.24
N GLN A 24 -24.76 8.65 -7.21
CA GLN A 24 -23.79 9.67 -7.60
C GLN A 24 -23.61 10.70 -6.50
N PHE A 25 -22.41 11.25 -6.40
CA PHE A 25 -22.10 12.36 -5.51
C PHE A 25 -21.11 13.31 -6.18
N TRP A 26 -21.05 14.54 -5.68
CA TRP A 26 -20.09 15.54 -6.13
C TRP A 26 -19.00 15.69 -5.09
N PHE A 27 -17.75 15.61 -5.55
CA PHE A 27 -16.58 15.98 -4.76
C PHE A 27 -15.87 17.14 -5.45
N GLY A 28 -16.08 18.34 -4.92
CA GLY A 28 -15.71 19.57 -5.60
C GLY A 28 -16.44 19.69 -6.95
N PRO A 29 -15.73 20.01 -8.05
CA PRO A 29 -16.32 20.13 -9.39
C PRO A 29 -16.51 18.77 -10.08
N THR A 30 -16.02 17.67 -9.51
CA THR A 30 -16.03 16.36 -10.15
C THR A 30 -17.23 15.53 -9.70
N ARG A 31 -18.00 15.02 -10.66
CA ARG A 31 -19.08 14.07 -10.44
C ARG A 31 -18.53 12.66 -10.38
N TYR A 32 -18.78 11.96 -9.27
CA TYR A 32 -18.45 10.55 -9.11
C TYR A 32 -19.73 9.71 -9.12
N ILE A 33 -19.71 8.62 -9.89
CA ILE A 33 -20.80 7.66 -10.02
C ILE A 33 -20.30 6.33 -9.45
N ILE A 34 -20.93 5.87 -8.36
CA ILE A 34 -20.62 4.59 -7.75
C ILE A 34 -21.38 3.50 -8.48
N VAL A 35 -20.67 2.43 -8.83
CA VAL A 35 -21.27 1.23 -9.42
C VAL A 35 -20.89 0.03 -8.56
N GLY A 36 -21.89 -0.55 -7.88
CA GLY A 36 -21.75 -1.71 -7.00
C GLY A 36 -22.27 -3.02 -7.60
N ASN A 37 -22.94 -3.01 -8.76
CA ASN A 37 -23.43 -4.23 -9.38
C ASN A 37 -22.31 -4.96 -10.14
N VAL A 38 -22.03 -6.22 -9.78
CA VAL A 38 -20.90 -6.98 -10.35
C VAL A 38 -20.97 -7.20 -11.87
N ASN A 39 -22.17 -7.25 -12.48
CA ASN A 39 -22.31 -7.42 -13.93
C ASN A 39 -21.97 -6.11 -14.67
N ASP A 40 -22.41 -4.98 -14.13
CA ASP A 40 -22.06 -3.66 -14.67
C ASP A 40 -20.56 -3.38 -14.50
N ILE A 41 -19.98 -3.80 -13.37
CA ILE A 41 -18.53 -3.73 -13.13
C ILE A 41 -17.75 -4.58 -14.13
N GLN A 42 -18.22 -5.81 -14.41
CA GLN A 42 -17.62 -6.65 -15.44
C GLN A 42 -17.64 -5.97 -16.81
N HIS A 43 -18.77 -5.35 -17.18
CA HIS A 43 -18.88 -4.55 -18.41
C HIS A 43 -17.85 -3.42 -18.44
N ILE A 44 -17.72 -2.66 -17.35
CA ILE A 44 -16.74 -1.56 -17.23
C ILE A 44 -15.31 -2.05 -17.46
N PHE A 45 -14.92 -3.16 -16.84
CA PHE A 45 -13.55 -3.67 -16.96
C PHE A 45 -13.23 -4.36 -18.28
N THR A 46 -14.23 -4.91 -18.97
CA THR A 46 -14.04 -5.60 -20.25
C THR A 46 -14.04 -4.62 -21.44
N ASN A 47 -14.70 -3.47 -21.33
CA ASN A 47 -14.79 -2.46 -22.38
C ASN A 47 -13.65 -1.43 -22.34
N ARG A 48 -12.43 -1.89 -22.62
CA ARG A 48 -11.20 -1.07 -22.55
C ARG A 48 -11.19 0.21 -23.41
N HIS A 49 -12.02 0.28 -24.45
CA HIS A 49 -12.07 1.43 -25.37
C HIS A 49 -12.94 2.57 -24.83
N ILE A 50 -13.82 2.26 -23.86
CA ILE A 50 -14.77 3.19 -23.25
C ILE A 50 -14.23 3.70 -21.91
N TYR A 51 -13.61 2.81 -21.13
CA TYR A 51 -13.17 3.10 -19.77
C TYR A 51 -11.64 3.12 -19.67
N ASP A 52 -11.07 4.29 -19.36
CA ASP A 52 -9.64 4.46 -19.12
C ASP A 52 -9.36 4.84 -17.65
N GLN A 53 -8.09 5.02 -17.31
CA GLN A 53 -7.65 5.40 -15.97
C GLN A 53 -8.39 6.67 -15.48
N GLY A 54 -8.95 6.58 -14.27
CA GLY A 54 -9.65 7.71 -13.66
C GLY A 54 -8.75 8.91 -13.42
N ASN A 55 -9.29 10.12 -13.62
CA ASN A 55 -8.54 11.38 -13.47
C ASN A 55 -7.90 11.53 -12.09
N MET A 56 -8.52 10.99 -11.03
CA MET A 56 -8.02 11.04 -9.65
C MET A 56 -6.56 10.57 -9.54
N PHE A 57 -6.24 9.38 -10.06
CA PHE A 57 -4.87 8.83 -9.98
C PHE A 57 -3.89 9.61 -10.84
N ILE A 58 -4.34 10.07 -12.02
CA ILE A 58 -3.52 10.86 -12.93
C ILE A 58 -3.15 12.18 -12.26
N GLU A 59 -4.14 12.92 -11.77
CA GLU A 59 -3.97 14.22 -11.13
C GLU A 59 -3.11 14.15 -9.86
N GLN A 60 -3.25 13.08 -9.07
CA GLN A 60 -2.45 12.88 -7.86
C GLN A 60 -0.97 12.61 -8.18
N PHE A 61 -0.69 11.67 -9.07
CA PHE A 61 0.69 11.20 -9.29
C PHE A 61 1.45 11.90 -10.42
N SER A 62 0.78 12.75 -11.21
CA SER A 62 1.45 13.48 -12.31
C SER A 62 2.56 14.42 -11.84
N THR A 63 2.54 14.87 -10.58
CA THR A 63 3.61 15.70 -10.01
C THR A 63 4.85 14.90 -9.65
N LEU A 64 4.70 13.59 -9.43
CA LEU A 64 5.74 12.68 -9.02
C LEU A 64 6.41 12.01 -10.23
N PHE A 65 5.61 11.44 -11.13
CA PHE A 65 6.07 10.72 -12.33
C PHE A 65 5.03 10.84 -13.48
N PRO A 66 4.99 11.97 -14.21
CA PRO A 66 3.94 12.26 -15.20
C PRO A 66 3.91 11.31 -16.41
N ASN A 67 5.01 10.61 -16.72
CA ASN A 67 5.08 9.64 -17.81
C ASN A 67 5.25 8.19 -17.32
N GLY A 68 4.92 7.92 -16.05
CA GLY A 68 5.02 6.57 -15.50
C GLY A 68 3.76 5.76 -15.82
N TYR A 69 3.91 4.44 -15.95
CA TYR A 69 2.83 3.47 -16.21
C TYR A 69 1.45 3.81 -15.61
N ILE A 70 1.44 4.21 -14.34
CA ILE A 70 0.23 4.43 -13.53
C ILE A 70 -0.53 5.69 -13.97
N THR A 71 0.17 6.72 -14.48
CA THR A 71 -0.40 8.02 -14.86
C THR A 71 -0.76 8.12 -16.34
N LEU A 72 -0.28 7.20 -17.17
CA LEU A 72 -0.53 7.20 -18.61
C LEU A 72 -1.92 6.66 -18.99
N THR A 73 -2.47 7.15 -20.09
CA THR A 73 -3.74 6.74 -20.71
C THR A 73 -3.57 6.43 -22.20
N GLY A 74 -4.59 5.83 -22.82
CA GLY A 74 -4.67 5.63 -24.27
C GLY A 74 -3.47 4.89 -24.89
N SER A 75 -3.00 5.40 -26.01
CA SER A 75 -1.89 4.82 -26.80
C SER A 75 -0.57 4.79 -26.03
N LYS A 76 -0.27 5.83 -25.23
CA LYS A 76 0.92 5.86 -24.35
C LYS A 76 0.93 4.69 -23.37
N HIS A 77 -0.18 4.49 -22.66
CA HIS A 77 -0.29 3.36 -21.74
C HIS A 77 -0.15 2.03 -22.48
N LYS A 78 -0.80 1.89 -23.65
CA LYS A 78 -0.70 0.66 -24.46
C LYS A 78 0.75 0.33 -24.83
N ARG A 79 1.54 1.34 -25.23
CA ARG A 79 2.98 1.20 -25.54
C ARG A 79 3.78 0.77 -24.29
N HIS A 80 3.62 1.48 -23.18
CA HIS A 80 4.31 1.15 -21.93
C HIS A 80 3.92 -0.24 -21.41
N ALA A 81 2.63 -0.61 -21.48
CA ALA A 81 2.14 -1.94 -21.11
C ALA A 81 2.76 -3.05 -21.95
N ALA A 82 2.88 -2.86 -23.27
CA ALA A 82 3.53 -3.84 -24.13
C ALA A 82 5.00 -4.08 -23.76
N ILE A 83 5.69 -3.04 -23.29
CA ILE A 83 7.09 -3.09 -22.84
C ILE A 83 7.20 -3.73 -21.45
N ALA A 84 6.31 -3.39 -20.52
CA ALA A 84 6.37 -3.82 -19.12
C ALA A 84 5.83 -5.22 -18.87
N MET A 85 4.75 -5.66 -19.54
CA MET A 85 4.08 -6.95 -19.27
C MET A 85 5.00 -8.17 -19.34
N PRO A 86 5.96 -8.28 -20.29
CA PRO A 86 6.91 -9.40 -20.32
C PRO A 86 7.78 -9.53 -19.06
N LEU A 87 7.94 -8.46 -18.28
CA LEU A 87 8.75 -8.42 -17.05
C LEU A 87 8.09 -9.20 -15.91
N PHE A 88 6.76 -9.21 -15.88
CA PHE A 88 5.95 -9.82 -14.82
C PHE A 88 5.42 -11.21 -15.17
N ARG A 89 6.05 -11.90 -16.15
CA ARG A 89 5.71 -13.28 -16.48
C ARG A 89 6.27 -14.23 -15.43
N ARG A 90 5.51 -15.29 -15.11
CA ARG A 90 5.89 -16.31 -14.12
C ARG A 90 7.32 -16.83 -14.29
N ALA A 91 7.73 -17.12 -15.53
CA ALA A 91 9.07 -17.63 -15.82
C ALA A 91 10.22 -16.69 -15.39
N LYS A 92 9.99 -15.37 -15.31
CA LYS A 92 10.97 -14.43 -14.73
C LYS A 92 10.84 -14.33 -13.22
N ILE A 93 9.60 -14.27 -12.72
CA ILE A 93 9.30 -14.11 -11.29
C ILE A 93 9.91 -15.24 -10.45
N ILE A 94 9.78 -16.49 -10.90
CA ILE A 94 10.27 -17.65 -10.13
C ILE A 94 11.79 -17.69 -9.98
N ASN A 95 12.55 -16.99 -10.84
CA ASN A 95 14.01 -16.92 -10.73
C ASN A 95 14.45 -16.13 -9.48
N ASN A 96 13.54 -15.36 -8.88
CA ASN A 96 13.82 -14.58 -7.67
C ASN A 96 13.57 -15.39 -6.38
N PHE A 97 13.22 -16.67 -6.48
CA PHE A 97 12.87 -17.50 -5.33
C PHE A 97 13.95 -17.51 -4.25
N ASP A 98 15.18 -17.88 -4.61
CA ASP A 98 16.29 -18.00 -3.66
C ASP A 98 16.64 -16.64 -3.04
N LEU A 99 16.63 -15.57 -3.84
CA LEU A 99 16.84 -14.20 -3.38
C LEU A 99 15.81 -13.79 -2.31
N ILE A 100 14.52 -14.08 -2.54
CA ILE A 100 13.46 -13.76 -1.58
C ILE A 100 13.65 -14.57 -0.28
N VAL A 101 14.02 -15.85 -0.40
CA VAL A 101 14.32 -16.71 0.76
C VAL A 101 15.51 -16.14 1.55
N ASP A 102 16.59 -15.76 0.90
CA ASP A 102 17.80 -15.21 1.52
C ASP A 102 17.52 -13.89 2.26
N CYS A 103 16.81 -12.96 1.63
CA CYS A 103 16.38 -11.70 2.28
C CYS A 103 15.49 -11.98 3.50
N THR A 104 14.58 -12.94 3.38
CA THR A 104 13.68 -13.33 4.49
C THR A 104 14.48 -13.97 5.63
N ASP A 105 15.44 -14.84 5.32
CA ASP A 105 16.32 -15.46 6.31
C ASP A 105 17.21 -14.45 7.02
N LYS A 106 17.70 -13.43 6.30
CA LYS A 106 18.46 -12.33 6.87
C LYS A 106 17.60 -11.54 7.87
N LEU A 107 16.37 -11.19 7.51
CA LEU A 107 15.43 -10.53 8.44
C LEU A 107 15.17 -11.39 9.69
N LEU A 108 14.89 -12.69 9.52
CA LEU A 108 14.60 -13.60 10.63
C LEU A 108 15.82 -13.82 11.54
N SER A 109 17.02 -13.80 10.98
CA SER A 109 18.27 -13.86 11.74
C SER A 109 18.45 -12.60 12.59
N ASN A 110 18.13 -11.42 12.03
CA ASN A 110 18.12 -10.17 12.79
C ASN A 110 17.09 -10.20 13.92
N TRP A 111 15.88 -10.70 13.67
CA TRP A 111 14.85 -10.86 14.71
C TRP A 111 15.33 -11.75 15.85
N SER A 112 16.04 -12.83 15.52
CA SER A 112 16.56 -13.78 16.51
C SER A 112 17.71 -13.20 17.34
N ALA A 113 18.49 -12.28 16.78
CA ALA A 113 19.59 -11.60 17.46
C ALA A 113 19.13 -10.41 18.32
N MET A 114 17.98 -9.81 18.00
CA MET A 114 17.44 -8.65 18.70
C MET A 114 16.64 -9.06 19.96
N PRO A 115 16.64 -8.23 21.01
CA PRO A 115 15.69 -8.40 22.12
C PRO A 115 14.25 -8.35 21.62
N SER A 116 13.37 -9.23 22.12
CA SER A 116 12.00 -9.37 21.59
C SER A 116 11.21 -8.04 21.54
N HIS A 117 11.42 -7.14 22.50
CA HIS A 117 10.76 -5.82 22.47
C HIS A 117 11.17 -4.96 21.27
N HIS A 118 12.42 -5.04 20.80
CA HIS A 118 12.87 -4.30 19.61
C HIS A 118 12.23 -4.84 18.32
N VAL A 119 12.06 -6.16 18.22
CA VAL A 119 11.38 -6.80 17.09
C VAL A 119 9.93 -6.35 17.01
N HIS A 120 9.28 -6.14 18.15
CA HIS A 120 7.86 -5.83 18.23
C HIS A 120 7.53 -4.35 18.02
N CYS A 121 8.50 -3.43 18.17
CA CYS A 121 8.25 -2.00 18.13
C CYS A 121 7.82 -1.46 16.74
N ASP A 122 8.31 -2.03 15.65
CA ASP A 122 8.03 -1.50 14.30
C ASP A 122 7.97 -2.59 13.22
N ILE A 123 6.95 -3.45 13.30
CA ILE A 123 6.78 -4.56 12.33
C ILE A 123 6.51 -4.06 10.91
N VAL A 124 5.86 -2.90 10.76
CA VAL A 124 5.53 -2.29 9.47
C VAL A 124 6.81 -1.88 8.76
N ARG A 125 7.69 -1.13 9.43
CA ARG A 125 8.98 -0.74 8.87
C ARG A 125 9.86 -1.93 8.54
N GLN A 126 9.80 -3.00 9.32
CA GLN A 126 10.55 -4.23 9.05
C GLN A 126 10.04 -4.94 7.78
N CYS A 127 8.72 -4.99 7.57
CA CYS A 127 8.13 -5.47 6.32
C CYS A 127 8.52 -4.57 5.13
N GLN A 128 8.50 -3.25 5.32
CA GLN A 128 8.89 -2.29 4.29
C GLN A 128 10.37 -2.45 3.92
N ASN A 129 11.27 -2.57 4.89
CA ASN A 129 12.69 -2.80 4.65
C ASN A 129 12.90 -4.11 3.88
N LEU A 130 12.25 -5.21 4.28
CA LEU A 130 12.35 -6.49 3.57
C LEU A 130 11.95 -6.37 2.10
N LEU A 131 10.76 -5.83 1.82
CA LEU A 131 10.28 -5.73 0.45
C LEU A 131 11.05 -4.68 -0.36
N LEU A 132 11.57 -3.63 0.30
CA LEU A 132 12.43 -2.65 -0.35
C LEU A 132 13.76 -3.30 -0.76
N GLU A 133 14.38 -4.10 0.10
CA GLU A 133 15.59 -4.87 -0.22
C GLU A 133 15.37 -5.79 -1.42
N ILE A 134 14.30 -6.61 -1.35
CA ILE A 134 13.91 -7.53 -2.43
C ILE A 134 13.69 -6.75 -3.73
N PHE A 135 12.97 -5.63 -3.67
CA PHE A 135 12.72 -4.79 -4.83
C PHE A 135 14.02 -4.23 -5.42
N GLY A 136 14.95 -3.74 -4.59
CA GLY A 136 16.25 -3.24 -5.02
C GLY A 136 17.05 -4.29 -5.77
N LEU A 137 17.10 -5.52 -5.25
CA LEU A 137 17.83 -6.63 -5.87
C LEU A 137 17.15 -7.14 -7.15
N ILE A 138 15.83 -7.38 -7.13
CA ILE A 138 15.09 -7.86 -8.33
C ILE A 138 15.09 -6.80 -9.44
N SER A 139 14.89 -5.53 -9.07
CA SER A 139 14.67 -4.47 -10.05
C SER A 139 15.96 -3.91 -10.60
N PHE A 140 16.96 -3.73 -9.74
CA PHE A 140 18.18 -2.99 -10.07
C PHE A 140 19.46 -3.78 -9.85
N ASP A 141 19.37 -5.00 -9.32
CA ASP A 141 20.54 -5.74 -8.81
C ASP A 141 21.36 -4.87 -7.84
N TYR A 142 20.64 -4.09 -7.03
CA TYR A 142 21.22 -3.10 -6.13
C TYR A 142 20.82 -3.45 -4.70
N ASN A 143 21.83 -3.75 -3.89
CA ASN A 143 21.66 -3.95 -2.45
C ASN A 143 21.43 -2.60 -1.78
N LEU A 144 20.21 -2.36 -1.30
CA LEU A 144 19.83 -1.12 -0.62
C LEU A 144 20.24 -1.11 0.85
N ASP A 145 20.75 -2.24 1.33
CA ASP A 145 21.27 -2.48 2.67
C ASP A 145 20.27 -2.17 3.78
N THR A 146 18.98 -2.30 3.48
CA THR A 146 17.88 -1.94 4.37
C THR A 146 17.69 -2.94 5.52
N LEU A 147 18.26 -4.14 5.36
CA LEU A 147 18.24 -5.22 6.34
C LEU A 147 19.49 -5.22 7.24
N ASN A 148 20.48 -4.37 7.01
CA ASN A 148 21.63 -4.24 7.89
C ASN A 148 21.46 -2.99 8.78
N GLU A 149 21.71 -3.19 10.09
CA GLU A 149 21.74 -2.18 11.16
C GLU A 149 20.40 -1.52 11.58
N TYR A 150 20.24 -1.41 12.91
CA TYR A 150 19.15 -0.70 13.59
C TYR A 150 19.50 0.79 13.84
N ASP A 151 20.67 1.28 13.44
CA ASP A 151 21.17 2.59 13.88
C ASP A 151 21.78 3.47 12.75
N SER A 152 21.20 4.66 12.64
CA SER A 152 21.67 5.96 12.11
C SER A 152 22.40 6.17 10.77
N ASN A 153 22.93 5.19 10.04
CA ASN A 153 23.62 5.45 8.74
C ASN A 153 22.97 4.76 7.53
N LYS A 154 21.63 4.86 7.42
CA LYS A 154 20.94 4.53 6.17
C LYS A 154 21.66 5.21 5.00
N ASN A 155 22.05 4.41 4.00
CA ASN A 155 22.65 4.94 2.79
C ASN A 155 21.77 6.07 2.20
N GLU A 156 22.39 7.02 1.51
CA GLU A 156 21.74 8.25 1.04
C GLU A 156 20.42 7.95 0.29
N LEU A 157 20.45 6.90 -0.54
CA LEU A 157 19.32 6.44 -1.33
C LEU A 157 18.16 5.92 -0.46
N THR A 158 18.40 5.01 0.49
CA THR A 158 17.34 4.47 1.36
C THR A 158 16.64 5.58 2.15
N ARG A 159 17.40 6.55 2.68
CA ARG A 159 16.80 7.70 3.37
C ARG A 159 15.98 8.58 2.43
N ALA A 160 16.47 8.84 1.22
CA ALA A 160 15.72 9.57 0.21
C ALA A 160 14.43 8.84 -0.18
N LEU A 161 14.48 7.51 -0.33
CA LEU A 161 13.33 6.67 -0.64
C LEU A 161 12.25 6.80 0.42
N HIS A 162 12.58 6.67 1.71
CA HIS A 162 11.58 6.86 2.77
C HIS A 162 10.91 8.24 2.73
N VAL A 163 11.69 9.31 2.58
CA VAL A 163 11.13 10.69 2.48
C VAL A 163 10.23 10.83 1.25
N PHE A 164 10.63 10.26 0.12
CA PHE A 164 9.86 10.27 -1.11
C PHE A 164 8.55 9.49 -0.97
N MET A 165 8.58 8.31 -0.35
CA MET A 165 7.38 7.49 -0.10
C MET A 165 6.41 8.18 0.85
N SER A 166 6.88 8.76 1.96
CA SER A 166 6.02 9.54 2.87
C SER A 166 5.36 10.72 2.14
N SER A 167 6.06 11.33 1.18
CA SER A 167 5.48 12.37 0.32
C SER A 167 4.41 11.81 -0.61
N CYS A 168 4.62 10.63 -1.19
CA CYS A 168 3.65 9.94 -2.07
C CYS A 168 2.35 9.62 -1.32
N ALA A 169 2.46 9.11 -0.08
CA ALA A 169 1.30 8.87 0.77
C ALA A 169 0.49 10.15 1.01
N LEU A 170 1.13 11.26 1.34
CA LEU A 170 0.43 12.54 1.54
C LEU A 170 -0.26 13.03 0.24
N VAL A 171 0.41 12.90 -0.91
CA VAL A 171 -0.15 13.27 -2.21
C VAL A 171 -1.38 12.41 -2.54
N PHE A 172 -1.33 11.12 -2.24
CA PHE A 172 -2.42 10.18 -2.50
C PHE A 172 -3.72 10.52 -1.73
N TYR A 173 -3.59 11.03 -0.51
CA TYR A 173 -4.75 11.37 0.34
C TYR A 173 -5.15 12.85 0.29
N SER A 174 -4.41 13.70 -0.42
CA SER A 174 -4.72 15.13 -0.54
C SER A 174 -5.40 15.46 -1.87
N PRO A 175 -6.21 16.54 -1.92
CA PRO A 175 -6.68 17.08 -3.19
C PRO A 175 -5.51 17.41 -4.13
N PRO A 176 -5.62 17.24 -5.45
CA PRO A 176 -4.49 17.40 -6.39
C PRO A 176 -3.76 18.74 -6.29
N ILE A 177 -4.48 19.84 -6.07
CA ILE A 177 -3.89 21.19 -5.91
C ILE A 177 -2.99 21.23 -4.68
N VAL A 178 -3.41 20.60 -3.58
CA VAL A 178 -2.66 20.54 -2.31
C VAL A 178 -1.44 19.65 -2.49
N GLY A 179 -1.61 18.47 -3.09
CA GLY A 179 -0.49 17.57 -3.38
C GLY A 179 0.57 18.24 -4.25
N THR A 180 0.15 18.96 -5.29
CA THR A 180 1.03 19.74 -6.17
C THR A 180 1.77 20.84 -5.42
N LEU A 181 1.07 21.60 -4.57
CA LEU A 181 1.68 22.65 -3.77
C LEU A 181 2.71 22.05 -2.79
N TYR A 182 2.36 20.95 -2.13
CA TYR A 182 3.24 20.25 -1.22
C TYR A 182 4.52 19.76 -1.90
N THR A 183 4.42 19.05 -3.03
CA THR A 183 5.59 18.52 -3.73
C THR A 183 6.49 19.64 -4.27
N ASN A 184 5.91 20.76 -4.69
CA ASN A 184 6.67 21.89 -5.22
C ASN A 184 7.36 22.72 -4.12
N LEU A 185 6.69 22.96 -2.99
CA LEU A 185 7.22 23.78 -1.90
C LEU A 185 8.11 22.99 -0.93
N ASN A 186 7.91 21.68 -0.78
CA ASN A 186 8.66 20.87 0.16
C ASN A 186 10.09 20.60 -0.35
N TYR A 187 11.05 21.34 0.19
CA TYR A 187 12.48 21.19 -0.13
C TYR A 187 13.00 19.78 0.14
N ARG A 188 12.58 19.13 1.24
CA ARG A 188 13.01 17.76 1.58
C ARG A 188 12.55 16.75 0.54
N HIS A 189 11.31 16.88 0.07
CA HIS A 189 10.77 16.06 -1.01
C HIS A 189 11.57 16.23 -2.31
N ARG A 190 11.80 17.48 -2.73
CA ARG A 190 12.56 17.76 -3.97
C ARG A 190 13.99 17.25 -3.89
N GLN A 191 14.64 17.41 -2.74
CA GLN A 191 15.99 16.87 -2.51
C GLN A 191 15.98 15.34 -2.59
N ALA A 192 15.04 14.67 -1.92
CA ALA A 192 14.89 13.21 -1.99
C ALA A 192 14.65 12.72 -3.42
N LYS A 193 13.74 13.36 -4.16
CA LYS A 193 13.46 13.05 -5.57
C LYS A 193 14.72 13.19 -6.42
N ALA A 194 15.46 14.29 -6.29
CA ALA A 194 16.71 14.51 -7.03
C ALA A 194 17.80 13.46 -6.70
N ILE A 195 17.90 13.01 -5.44
CA ILE A 195 18.80 11.93 -5.04
C ILE A 195 18.41 10.63 -5.75
N ILE A 196 17.13 10.28 -5.75
CA ILE A 196 16.61 9.07 -6.38
C ILE A 196 16.84 9.10 -7.90
N GLU A 197 16.46 10.20 -8.56
CA GLU A 197 16.63 10.37 -10.01
C GLU A 197 18.10 10.24 -10.43
N ARG A 198 19.02 10.84 -9.67
CA ARG A 198 20.46 10.70 -9.89
C ARG A 198 20.90 9.24 -9.83
N HIS A 199 20.47 8.48 -8.82
CA HIS A 199 20.83 7.07 -8.69
C HIS A 199 20.22 6.23 -9.81
N ILE A 200 18.97 6.48 -10.19
CA ILE A 200 18.32 5.78 -11.31
C ILE A 200 19.09 6.04 -12.62
N TYR A 201 19.48 7.29 -12.90
CA TYR A 201 20.29 7.58 -14.08
C TYR A 201 21.65 6.89 -14.05
N GLN A 202 22.33 6.86 -12.91
CA GLN A 202 23.58 6.12 -12.76
C GLN A 202 23.39 4.63 -13.04
N LEU A 203 22.33 4.02 -12.52
CA LEU A 203 22.00 2.61 -12.79
C LEU A 203 21.71 2.38 -14.28
N MET A 204 20.96 3.28 -14.93
CA MET A 204 20.71 3.22 -16.37
C MET A 204 22.00 3.30 -17.18
N ASP A 205 22.90 4.24 -16.84
CA ASP A 205 24.17 4.42 -17.56
C ASP A 205 25.11 3.23 -17.34
N ASN A 206 25.16 2.68 -16.13
CA ASN A 206 25.94 1.48 -15.82
C ASN A 206 25.44 0.26 -16.60
N GLU A 207 24.12 0.08 -16.73
CA GLU A 207 23.53 -0.97 -17.57
C GLU A 207 23.78 -0.74 -19.07
N MET A 208 23.82 0.51 -19.51
CA MET A 208 24.17 0.85 -20.89
C MET A 208 25.64 0.58 -21.22
N ALA A 209 26.53 0.71 -20.24
CA ALA A 209 27.97 0.44 -20.37
C ALA A 209 28.33 -1.06 -20.38
N GLN A 210 27.41 -1.95 -19.98
CA GLN A 210 27.64 -3.40 -20.01
C GLN A 210 27.84 -3.92 -21.44
N THR A 211 28.58 -5.03 -21.57
CA THR A 211 28.75 -5.70 -22.87
C THR A 211 27.39 -6.21 -23.37
N ARG A 212 27.26 -6.35 -24.70
CA ARG A 212 26.02 -6.86 -25.32
C ARG A 212 25.62 -8.24 -24.79
N GLU A 213 26.60 -9.09 -24.51
CA GLU A 213 26.42 -10.43 -23.97
C GLU A 213 25.94 -10.39 -22.51
N ALA A 214 26.62 -9.61 -21.64
CA ALA A 214 26.22 -9.44 -20.24
C ALA A 214 24.80 -8.86 -20.12
N ARG A 215 24.47 -7.88 -20.97
CA ARG A 215 23.14 -7.28 -21.02
C ARG A 215 22.07 -8.24 -21.53
N ALA A 216 22.39 -9.10 -22.49
CA ALA A 216 21.44 -10.11 -22.99
C ALA A 216 21.07 -11.13 -21.91
N GLU A 217 22.03 -11.50 -21.06
CA GLU A 217 21.78 -12.39 -19.93
C GLU A 217 20.99 -11.68 -18.82
N ARG A 218 21.44 -10.49 -18.40
CA ARG A 218 20.73 -9.68 -17.37
C ARG A 218 19.31 -9.31 -17.78
N LYS A 219 19.02 -9.12 -19.06
CA LYS A 219 17.65 -8.88 -19.57
C LYS A 219 16.66 -9.98 -19.17
N ARG A 220 17.14 -11.20 -18.91
CA ARG A 220 16.30 -12.34 -18.51
C ARG A 220 15.95 -12.30 -17.03
N THR A 221 16.78 -11.68 -16.20
CA THR A 221 16.71 -11.75 -14.73
C THR A 221 16.41 -10.43 -14.04
N CYS A 222 16.77 -9.29 -14.65
CA CYS A 222 16.73 -7.97 -14.00
C CYS A 222 15.78 -6.99 -14.71
N LEU A 223 14.98 -6.25 -13.93
CA LEU A 223 13.99 -5.30 -14.45
C LEU A 223 14.64 -4.16 -15.24
N ILE A 224 15.64 -3.49 -14.66
CA ILE A 224 16.28 -2.33 -15.27
C ILE A 224 16.98 -2.71 -16.58
N ALA A 225 17.68 -3.85 -16.62
CA ALA A 225 18.33 -4.33 -17.84
C ALA A 225 17.32 -4.53 -18.99
N SER A 226 16.13 -5.03 -18.66
CA SER A 226 15.07 -5.24 -19.65
C SER A 226 14.39 -3.93 -20.08
N LEU A 227 14.22 -2.98 -19.17
CA LEU A 227 13.66 -1.66 -19.50
C LEU A 227 14.65 -0.80 -20.30
N VAL A 228 15.92 -0.80 -19.92
CA VAL A 228 17.03 -0.14 -20.63
C VAL A 228 17.19 -0.73 -22.03
N ALA A 229 16.92 -2.02 -22.24
CA ALA A 229 16.86 -2.63 -23.58
C ALA A 229 15.68 -2.15 -24.45
N SER A 230 14.75 -1.36 -23.89
CA SER A 230 13.63 -0.76 -24.60
C SER A 230 13.83 0.74 -24.84
N LEU A 231 15.02 1.29 -24.56
CA LEU A 231 15.32 2.69 -24.85
C LEU A 231 15.27 2.97 -26.36
N GLN A 232 14.81 4.17 -26.70
CA GLN A 232 14.84 4.69 -28.07
C GLN A 232 16.27 4.92 -28.53
N GLU A 233 16.62 4.43 -29.72
CA GLU A 233 17.96 4.63 -30.30
C GLU A 233 18.13 6.06 -30.85
N ASP A 234 17.07 6.64 -31.42
CA ASP A 234 17.04 8.01 -31.96
C ASP A 234 15.80 8.75 -31.41
N GLU A 235 16.00 9.49 -30.32
CA GLU A 235 14.92 10.25 -29.67
C GLU A 235 14.36 11.36 -30.59
N GLU A 236 15.17 11.96 -31.47
CA GLU A 236 14.73 13.03 -32.37
C GLU A 236 13.84 12.49 -33.51
N ALA A 237 14.16 11.32 -34.03
CA ALA A 237 13.34 10.64 -35.02
C ALA A 237 12.02 10.14 -34.41
N GLU A 238 12.07 9.54 -33.21
CA GLU A 238 10.88 9.09 -32.48
C GLU A 238 9.97 10.25 -32.06
N ALA A 239 10.52 11.42 -31.75
CA ALA A 239 9.74 12.61 -31.43
C ALA A 239 8.87 13.11 -32.60
N LYS A 240 9.23 12.79 -33.84
CA LYS A 240 8.46 13.15 -35.05
C LYS A 240 7.34 12.16 -35.38
N LYS A 241 7.33 10.97 -34.78
CA LYS A 241 6.31 9.94 -35.00
C LYS A 241 5.04 10.23 -34.22
N SER A 242 3.91 9.74 -34.74
CA SER A 242 2.67 9.71 -33.95
C SER A 242 2.83 8.74 -32.77
N GLU A 243 2.03 8.92 -31.71
CA GLU A 243 2.19 8.13 -30.48
C GLU A 243 1.98 6.62 -30.71
N ASP A 244 1.13 6.24 -31.66
CA ASP A 244 0.89 4.84 -32.03
C ASP A 244 2.03 4.22 -32.85
N GLU A 245 2.89 5.03 -33.46
CA GLU A 245 4.04 4.60 -34.25
C GLU A 245 5.34 4.58 -33.44
N LYS A 246 5.35 5.22 -32.27
CA LYS A 246 6.53 5.26 -31.40
C LYS A 246 6.88 3.87 -30.90
N THR A 247 8.18 3.60 -30.85
CA THR A 247 8.73 2.37 -30.28
C THR A 247 9.66 2.68 -29.12
N GLY A 248 9.80 1.76 -28.18
CA GLY A 248 10.65 1.95 -27.01
C GLY A 248 10.17 3.06 -26.06
N LEU A 249 11.06 3.49 -25.16
CA LEU A 249 10.87 4.56 -24.18
C LEU A 249 11.99 5.60 -24.33
N SER A 250 11.67 6.89 -24.18
CA SER A 250 12.72 7.91 -23.99
C SER A 250 13.41 7.76 -22.63
N ARG A 251 14.58 8.37 -22.44
CA ARG A 251 15.26 8.34 -21.11
C ARG A 251 14.39 8.87 -19.98
N VAL A 252 13.61 9.92 -20.24
CA VAL A 252 12.71 10.52 -19.24
C VAL A 252 11.48 9.62 -18.97
N GLU A 253 10.92 9.00 -20.01
CA GLU A 253 9.84 8.01 -19.83
C GLU A 253 10.32 6.83 -19.00
N LEU A 254 11.53 6.32 -19.27
CA LEU A 254 12.12 5.24 -18.50
C LEU A 254 12.34 5.60 -17.02
N LEU A 255 12.85 6.80 -16.73
CA LEU A 255 12.97 7.29 -15.35
C LEU A 255 11.61 7.27 -14.63
N HIS A 256 10.57 7.82 -15.26
CA HIS A 256 9.23 7.88 -14.66
C HIS A 256 8.60 6.49 -14.52
N GLU A 257 8.87 5.57 -15.45
CA GLU A 257 8.45 4.16 -15.36
C GLU A 257 9.07 3.48 -14.14
N ILE A 258 10.38 3.66 -13.92
CA ILE A 258 11.10 3.12 -12.78
C ILE A 258 10.56 3.69 -11.46
N LEU A 259 10.35 5.01 -11.38
CA LEU A 259 9.75 5.66 -10.21
C LEU A 259 8.35 5.11 -9.92
N ALA A 260 7.53 4.90 -10.95
CA ALA A 260 6.18 4.35 -10.79
C ALA A 260 6.20 2.92 -10.25
N PHE A 261 7.07 2.04 -10.78
CA PHE A 261 7.21 0.67 -10.27
C PHE A 261 7.78 0.60 -8.86
N MET A 262 8.68 1.51 -8.53
CA MET A 262 9.22 1.60 -7.17
C MET A 262 8.13 1.97 -6.16
N VAL A 263 7.29 2.98 -6.46
CA VAL A 263 6.20 3.35 -5.55
C VAL A 263 5.16 2.24 -5.42
N ALA A 264 4.76 1.63 -6.54
CA ALA A 264 3.70 0.62 -6.53
C ALA A 264 4.14 -0.77 -6.05
N GLY A 265 5.41 -1.12 -6.22
CA GLY A 265 5.89 -2.50 -6.14
C GLY A 265 6.10 -3.02 -4.72
N PHE A 266 6.75 -2.25 -3.83
CA PHE A 266 7.15 -2.76 -2.52
C PHE A 266 6.23 -2.30 -1.37
N GLU A 267 5.66 -1.09 -1.43
CA GLU A 267 4.85 -0.55 -0.33
C GLU A 267 3.53 -1.30 -0.17
N THR A 268 2.88 -1.65 -1.29
CA THR A 268 1.63 -2.42 -1.29
C THR A 268 1.85 -3.83 -0.73
N THR A 269 2.87 -4.55 -1.19
CA THR A 269 3.19 -5.91 -0.73
C THR A 269 3.64 -5.94 0.73
N SER A 270 4.47 -4.99 1.17
CA SER A 270 4.89 -4.89 2.58
C SER A 270 3.72 -4.59 3.52
N THR A 271 2.75 -3.81 3.07
CA THR A 271 1.49 -3.59 3.79
C THR A 271 0.72 -4.89 3.98
N VAL A 272 0.53 -5.68 2.91
CA VAL A 272 -0.16 -6.97 3.00
C VAL A 272 0.56 -7.91 3.97
N LEU A 273 1.89 -7.93 3.95
CA LEU A 273 2.69 -8.73 4.87
C LEU A 273 2.51 -8.28 6.34
N ALA A 274 2.46 -6.96 6.59
CA ALA A 274 2.19 -6.44 7.94
C ALA A 274 0.77 -6.81 8.41
N TRP A 275 -0.24 -6.73 7.54
CA TRP A 275 -1.60 -7.20 7.85
C TRP A 275 -1.66 -8.69 8.10
N PHE A 276 -0.90 -9.48 7.35
CA PHE A 276 -0.75 -10.90 7.60
C PHE A 276 -0.23 -11.16 9.01
N ILE A 277 0.87 -10.52 9.41
CA ILE A 277 1.44 -10.69 10.76
C ILE A 277 0.42 -10.29 11.83
N HIS A 278 -0.25 -9.15 11.65
CA HIS A 278 -1.31 -8.69 12.55
C HIS A 278 -2.46 -9.71 12.67
N ALA A 279 -2.96 -10.22 11.54
CA ALA A 279 -4.03 -11.22 11.54
C ALA A 279 -3.57 -12.50 12.23
N MET A 280 -2.34 -12.96 11.99
CA MET A 280 -1.84 -14.19 12.60
C MET A 280 -1.67 -14.08 14.12
N SER A 281 -1.42 -12.87 14.64
CA SER A 281 -1.43 -12.59 16.07
C SER A 281 -2.83 -12.64 16.71
N ASN A 282 -3.90 -12.44 15.92
CA ASN A 282 -5.30 -12.41 16.40
C ASN A 282 -6.08 -13.70 16.10
N TYR A 283 -5.64 -14.49 15.11
CA TYR A 283 -6.31 -15.71 14.65
C TYR A 283 -5.35 -16.92 14.72
N PRO A 284 -4.99 -17.40 15.92
CA PRO A 284 -4.01 -18.47 16.10
C PRO A 284 -4.44 -19.79 15.43
N ASP A 285 -5.74 -20.09 15.36
CA ASP A 285 -6.25 -21.30 14.69
C ASP A 285 -5.96 -21.30 13.19
N VAL A 286 -6.04 -20.14 12.54
CA VAL A 286 -5.66 -19.98 11.12
C VAL A 286 -4.17 -20.21 10.95
N GLN A 287 -3.36 -19.66 11.84
CA GLN A 287 -1.91 -19.85 11.83
C GLN A 287 -1.54 -21.33 12.01
N HIS A 288 -2.22 -22.03 12.92
CA HIS A 288 -2.03 -23.46 13.15
C HIS A 288 -2.30 -24.29 11.89
N LYS A 289 -3.43 -24.04 11.21
CA LYS A 289 -3.79 -24.73 9.96
C LYS A 289 -2.76 -24.52 8.84
N MET A 290 -2.21 -23.31 8.71
CA MET A 290 -1.11 -23.08 7.77
C MET A 290 0.14 -23.88 8.17
N LYS A 291 0.49 -23.94 9.46
CA LYS A 291 1.62 -24.76 9.92
C LYS A 291 1.40 -26.24 9.65
N GLU A 292 0.20 -26.77 9.88
CA GLU A 292 -0.17 -28.13 9.51
C GLU A 292 -0.02 -28.38 8.01
N GLU A 293 -0.46 -27.44 7.16
CA GLU A 293 -0.26 -27.50 5.72
C GLU A 293 1.23 -27.58 5.38
N LEU A 294 2.07 -26.68 5.92
CA LEU A 294 3.52 -26.69 5.69
C LEU A 294 4.15 -28.05 6.09
N MET A 295 3.78 -28.60 7.24
CA MET A 295 4.27 -29.90 7.70
C MET A 295 3.85 -31.03 6.77
N SER A 296 2.62 -31.00 6.24
CA SER A 296 2.09 -32.04 5.35
C SER A 296 2.86 -32.15 4.02
N VAL A 297 3.40 -31.03 3.52
CA VAL A 297 4.21 -30.99 2.30
C VAL A 297 5.71 -31.16 2.59
N SER A 298 6.06 -31.59 3.82
CA SER A 298 7.46 -31.78 4.26
C SER A 298 8.32 -30.52 4.10
N VAL A 299 7.72 -29.34 4.31
CA VAL A 299 8.40 -28.04 4.24
C VAL A 299 9.15 -27.81 5.56
N ASN A 300 10.07 -28.72 5.91
CA ASN A 300 10.70 -28.73 7.24
C ASN A 300 11.93 -27.81 7.35
N GLN A 301 12.74 -27.67 6.29
CA GLN A 301 13.94 -26.81 6.33
C GLN A 301 14.27 -26.10 5.01
N ASN A 302 14.12 -26.78 3.87
CA ASN A 302 14.38 -26.21 2.54
C ASN A 302 13.07 -26.08 1.78
N LEU A 303 12.55 -24.85 1.67
CA LEU A 303 11.39 -24.56 0.85
C LEU A 303 11.78 -24.72 -0.63
N THR A 304 10.96 -25.40 -1.43
CA THR A 304 11.15 -25.52 -2.88
C THR A 304 9.98 -24.90 -3.63
N LEU A 305 10.19 -24.50 -4.89
CA LEU A 305 9.14 -23.97 -5.76
C LEU A 305 7.94 -24.95 -5.91
N ASN A 306 8.21 -26.24 -6.06
CA ASN A 306 7.15 -27.24 -6.21
C ASN A 306 6.29 -27.37 -4.94
N GLN A 307 6.91 -27.28 -3.76
CA GLN A 307 6.17 -27.28 -2.49
C GLN A 307 5.36 -26.00 -2.34
N LEU A 308 5.90 -24.85 -2.73
CA LEU A 308 5.20 -23.58 -2.69
C LEU A 308 3.88 -23.63 -3.47
N ASP A 309 3.88 -24.23 -4.68
CA ASP A 309 2.68 -24.36 -5.51
C ASP A 309 1.59 -25.23 -4.86
N SER A 310 1.94 -26.10 -3.90
CA SER A 310 0.99 -26.98 -3.20
C SER A 310 0.37 -26.38 -1.93
N LEU A 311 0.82 -25.21 -1.47
CA LEU A 311 0.28 -24.53 -0.29
C LEU A 311 -1.03 -23.80 -0.64
N VAL A 312 -2.15 -24.53 -0.65
CA VAL A 312 -3.48 -24.06 -1.07
C VAL A 312 -4.14 -23.22 0.03
N TYR A 313 -4.01 -23.62 1.28
CA TYR A 313 -4.55 -22.89 2.42
C TYR A 313 -3.82 -21.56 2.61
N LEU A 314 -2.51 -21.51 2.40
CA LEU A 314 -1.77 -20.25 2.34
C LEU A 314 -2.32 -19.29 1.27
N ASP A 315 -2.68 -19.78 0.08
CA ASP A 315 -3.33 -18.94 -0.94
C ASP A 315 -4.69 -18.40 -0.47
N CYS A 316 -5.45 -19.21 0.28
CA CYS A 316 -6.72 -18.80 0.89
C CYS A 316 -6.51 -17.70 1.94
N VAL A 317 -5.48 -17.81 2.78
CA VAL A 317 -5.13 -16.79 3.77
C VAL A 317 -4.71 -15.49 3.09
N ILE A 318 -3.87 -15.55 2.04
CA ILE A 318 -3.48 -14.35 1.28
C ILE A 318 -4.72 -13.68 0.66
N ASN A 319 -5.64 -14.45 0.09
CA ASN A 319 -6.89 -13.91 -0.45
C ASN A 319 -7.76 -13.27 0.63
N GLU A 320 -7.85 -13.87 1.80
CA GLU A 320 -8.64 -13.35 2.91
C GLU A 320 -8.03 -12.07 3.50
N ILE A 321 -6.70 -11.98 3.61
CA ILE A 321 -6.02 -10.73 3.98
C ILE A 321 -6.35 -9.62 2.97
N LEU A 322 -6.25 -9.92 1.67
CA LEU A 322 -6.56 -8.96 0.61
C LEU A 322 -8.04 -8.56 0.56
N ARG A 323 -8.95 -9.44 0.99
CA ARG A 323 -10.39 -9.17 1.10
C ARG A 323 -10.69 -8.29 2.32
N PHE A 324 -10.16 -8.67 3.49
CA PHE A 324 -10.50 -8.10 4.79
C PHE A 324 -9.72 -6.81 5.11
N TYR A 325 -8.46 -6.74 4.69
CA TYR A 325 -7.56 -5.60 4.83
C TYR A 325 -7.07 -5.10 3.46
N PRO A 326 -7.96 -4.59 2.59
CA PRO A 326 -7.56 -4.21 1.25
C PRO A 326 -6.68 -2.96 1.23
N ILE A 327 -5.65 -2.98 0.40
CA ILE A 327 -4.72 -1.85 0.19
C ILE A 327 -5.40 -0.64 -0.46
N THR A 328 -6.41 -0.91 -1.29
CA THR A 328 -7.22 0.13 -1.91
C THR A 328 -8.69 -0.21 -1.75
N SER A 329 -9.46 0.77 -1.26
CA SER A 329 -10.91 0.62 -1.06
C SER A 329 -11.71 0.65 -2.37
N GLY A 330 -11.09 1.07 -3.48
CA GLY A 330 -11.72 1.10 -4.79
C GLY A 330 -10.81 1.59 -5.91
N THR A 331 -11.39 1.78 -7.10
CA THR A 331 -10.72 2.42 -8.23
C THR A 331 -11.67 3.31 -9.01
N VAL A 332 -11.13 4.25 -9.77
CA VAL A 332 -11.91 5.15 -10.62
C VAL A 332 -11.60 4.86 -12.09
N ARG A 333 -12.62 4.93 -12.95
CA ARG A 333 -12.51 4.92 -14.40
C ARG A 333 -13.15 6.18 -14.98
N THR A 334 -12.51 6.80 -15.96
CA THR A 334 -13.09 7.93 -16.71
C THR A 334 -13.62 7.41 -18.04
N LEU A 335 -14.83 7.82 -18.43
CA LEU A 335 -15.40 7.47 -19.73
C LEU A 335 -14.81 8.32 -20.85
N THR A 336 -14.41 7.68 -21.95
CA THR A 336 -13.91 8.33 -23.18
C THR A 336 -15.03 8.64 -24.18
N VAL A 337 -16.14 7.89 -24.09
CA VAL A 337 -17.37 8.01 -24.90
C VAL A 337 -18.59 7.71 -24.01
N ASP A 338 -19.78 8.11 -24.45
CA ASP A 338 -21.03 7.78 -23.77
C ASP A 338 -21.26 6.26 -23.75
N ASP A 339 -21.88 5.75 -22.68
CA ASP A 339 -22.19 4.33 -22.54
C ASP A 339 -23.45 4.10 -21.70
N ARG A 340 -24.06 2.93 -21.81
CA ARG A 340 -25.22 2.54 -21.01
C ARG A 340 -24.97 1.19 -20.34
N LEU A 341 -25.01 1.19 -19.02
CA LEU A 341 -24.74 0.00 -18.23
C LEU A 341 -25.79 -1.09 -18.48
N PRO A 342 -25.39 -2.34 -18.77
CA PRO A 342 -26.31 -3.36 -19.27
C PRO A 342 -27.32 -3.85 -18.21
N LYS A 343 -26.93 -3.96 -16.94
CA LYS A 343 -27.79 -4.50 -15.88
C LYS A 343 -28.69 -3.43 -15.28
N SER A 344 -28.12 -2.29 -14.93
CA SER A 344 -28.86 -1.17 -14.33
C SER A 344 -29.56 -0.28 -15.35
N SER A 345 -29.23 -0.38 -16.63
CA SER A 345 -29.73 0.52 -17.68
C SER A 345 -29.37 2.01 -17.46
N PHE A 346 -28.41 2.29 -16.57
CA PHE A 346 -27.99 3.64 -16.21
C PHE A 346 -27.16 4.27 -17.34
N GLN A 347 -27.49 5.51 -17.69
CA GLN A 347 -26.78 6.26 -18.72
C GLN A 347 -25.54 6.94 -18.14
N LEU A 348 -24.40 6.68 -18.75
CA LEU A 348 -23.13 7.33 -18.45
C LEU A 348 -22.73 8.21 -19.63
N ASN A 349 -22.20 9.39 -19.33
CA ASN A 349 -21.75 10.34 -20.35
C ASN A 349 -20.22 10.36 -20.41
N LYS A 350 -19.68 10.72 -21.56
CA LYS A 350 -18.26 11.00 -21.73
C LYS A 350 -17.77 11.97 -20.65
N GLY A 351 -16.64 11.64 -20.04
CA GLY A 351 -16.03 12.42 -18.96
C GLY A 351 -16.52 12.08 -17.55
N ASP A 352 -17.57 11.25 -17.42
CA ASP A 352 -17.99 10.76 -16.10
C ASP A 352 -16.89 9.94 -15.43
N SER A 353 -16.75 10.11 -14.12
CA SER A 353 -15.87 9.33 -13.26
C SER A 353 -16.66 8.24 -12.54
N VAL A 354 -16.45 6.99 -12.92
CA VAL A 354 -17.08 5.83 -12.29
C VAL A 354 -16.16 5.27 -11.22
N LEU A 355 -16.62 5.23 -9.96
CA LEU A 355 -15.91 4.63 -8.84
C LEU A 355 -16.45 3.23 -8.56
N ILE A 356 -15.55 2.26 -8.45
CA ILE A 356 -15.82 0.85 -8.19
C ILE A 356 -15.36 0.55 -6.75
N PRO A 357 -16.26 0.25 -5.82
CA PRO A 357 -15.95 0.15 -4.39
C PRO A 357 -15.50 -1.27 -4.01
N PHE A 358 -14.21 -1.57 -4.18
CA PHE A 358 -13.62 -2.90 -3.93
C PHE A 358 -13.93 -3.44 -2.54
N TYR A 359 -13.79 -2.62 -1.49
CA TYR A 359 -14.06 -3.07 -0.12
C TYR A 359 -15.52 -3.51 0.04
N ASN A 360 -16.47 -2.69 -0.44
CA ASN A 360 -17.90 -2.96 -0.28
C ASN A 360 -18.34 -4.19 -1.10
N LEU A 361 -17.70 -4.46 -2.25
CA LEU A 361 -17.92 -5.69 -3.03
C LEU A 361 -17.39 -6.92 -2.28
N ALA A 362 -16.21 -6.79 -1.69
CA ALA A 362 -15.56 -7.83 -0.89
C ALA A 362 -16.26 -8.12 0.46
N HIS A 363 -17.22 -7.28 0.85
CA HIS A 363 -18.04 -7.41 2.05
C HIS A 363 -19.56 -7.44 1.74
N ASP A 364 -19.93 -7.72 0.50
CA ASP A 364 -21.33 -7.82 0.10
C ASP A 364 -21.89 -9.21 0.41
N THR A 365 -22.82 -9.31 1.35
CA THR A 365 -23.51 -10.57 1.72
C THR A 365 -24.27 -11.23 0.56
N GLN A 366 -24.51 -10.52 -0.54
CA GLN A 366 -25.04 -11.12 -1.78
C GLN A 366 -24.04 -12.02 -2.51
N HIS A 367 -22.75 -11.87 -2.24
CA HIS A 367 -21.65 -12.56 -2.92
C HIS A 367 -20.81 -13.45 -2.01
N TRP A 368 -20.98 -13.30 -0.69
CA TRP A 368 -20.23 -14.02 0.33
C TRP A 368 -21.21 -14.63 1.33
N SER A 369 -21.17 -15.95 1.45
CA SER A 369 -22.10 -16.71 2.31
C SER A 369 -21.63 -16.78 3.76
N ILE A 370 -20.32 -16.87 3.99
CA ILE A 370 -19.73 -16.75 5.32
C ILE A 370 -19.76 -15.27 5.73
N ASP A 371 -19.99 -15.00 7.03
CA ASP A 371 -20.01 -13.65 7.60
C ASP A 371 -18.80 -12.82 7.10
N THR A 372 -19.10 -11.71 6.41
CA THR A 372 -18.12 -10.85 5.75
C THR A 372 -17.25 -10.10 6.75
N GLU A 373 -17.76 -9.88 7.97
CA GLU A 373 -17.05 -9.21 9.06
C GLU A 373 -16.15 -10.15 9.88
N SER A 374 -16.26 -11.45 9.64
CA SER A 374 -15.36 -12.47 10.19
C SER A 374 -14.17 -12.72 9.25
N PHE A 375 -12.98 -12.83 9.84
CA PHE A 375 -11.78 -13.25 9.11
C PHE A 375 -11.77 -14.78 9.00
N ALA A 376 -12.11 -15.31 7.83
CA ALA A 376 -12.29 -16.74 7.59
C ALA A 376 -11.71 -17.17 6.22
N PRO A 377 -10.43 -17.59 6.17
CA PRO A 377 -9.80 -18.09 4.95
C PRO A 377 -10.51 -19.29 4.30
N GLU A 378 -11.21 -20.11 5.09
CA GLU A 378 -11.97 -21.28 4.64
C GLU A 378 -13.01 -20.96 3.56
N ARG A 379 -13.42 -19.69 3.50
CA ARG A 379 -14.27 -19.13 2.44
C ARG A 379 -13.77 -19.44 1.03
N PHE A 380 -12.45 -19.45 0.85
CA PHE A 380 -11.82 -19.74 -0.43
C PHE A 380 -11.58 -21.23 -0.70
N LEU A 381 -11.80 -22.11 0.29
CA LEU A 381 -11.71 -23.56 0.12
C LEU A 381 -13.03 -24.17 -0.36
N ASN A 382 -14.13 -23.72 0.23
CA ASN A 382 -15.42 -24.40 0.17
C ASN A 382 -16.49 -23.50 -0.47
N GLU A 383 -17.25 -22.80 0.36
CA GLU A 383 -18.58 -22.25 0.07
C GLU A 383 -18.54 -21.10 -0.92
N ASP A 384 -17.57 -20.18 -0.79
CA ASP A 384 -17.42 -19.04 -1.68
C ASP A 384 -16.21 -19.20 -2.63
N LYS A 385 -15.69 -20.42 -2.81
CA LYS A 385 -14.60 -20.69 -3.76
C LYS A 385 -14.94 -20.21 -5.18
N ASN A 386 -16.23 -20.29 -5.54
CA ASN A 386 -16.76 -19.87 -6.84
C ASN A 386 -17.50 -18.53 -6.78
N HIS A 387 -17.13 -17.63 -5.86
CA HIS A 387 -17.64 -16.26 -5.84
C HIS A 387 -17.48 -15.59 -7.21
N HIS A 388 -18.32 -14.59 -7.49
CA HIS A 388 -18.23 -13.88 -8.75
C HIS A 388 -16.85 -13.21 -8.88
N PRO A 389 -16.12 -13.31 -10.01
CA PRO A 389 -14.76 -12.79 -10.14
C PRO A 389 -14.62 -11.28 -9.85
N TYR A 390 -15.71 -10.52 -10.04
CA TYR A 390 -15.76 -9.07 -9.76
C TYR A 390 -16.30 -8.71 -8.36
N ALA A 391 -16.54 -9.71 -7.49
CA ALA A 391 -16.82 -9.49 -6.07
C ALA A 391 -15.53 -9.36 -5.23
N LEU A 392 -14.38 -9.81 -5.76
CA LEU A 392 -13.07 -9.67 -5.13
C LEU A 392 -12.06 -9.07 -6.12
N LEU A 393 -11.70 -7.79 -5.94
CA LEU A 393 -10.85 -7.03 -6.87
C LEU A 393 -9.59 -6.42 -6.22
N PRO A 394 -8.78 -7.18 -5.45
CA PRO A 394 -7.65 -6.62 -4.71
C PRO A 394 -6.54 -6.07 -5.61
N PHE A 395 -6.52 -6.50 -6.87
CA PHE A 395 -5.57 -6.04 -7.89
C PHE A 395 -6.27 -5.24 -9.01
N GLY A 396 -7.53 -4.83 -8.78
CA GLY A 396 -8.38 -4.25 -9.82
C GLY A 396 -8.77 -5.26 -10.91
N GLY A 397 -9.19 -4.74 -12.07
CA GLY A 397 -9.62 -5.56 -13.20
C GLY A 397 -9.43 -4.88 -14.56
N GLY A 398 -9.59 -5.68 -15.61
CA GLY A 398 -9.52 -5.22 -16.99
C GLY A 398 -8.11 -4.88 -17.46
N HIS A 399 -8.00 -4.04 -18.49
CA HIS A 399 -6.70 -3.65 -19.09
C HIS A 399 -5.80 -2.81 -18.17
N ARG A 400 -6.36 -2.29 -17.06
CA ARG A 400 -5.68 -1.53 -16.01
C ARG A 400 -5.47 -2.35 -14.73
N GLN A 401 -5.65 -3.67 -14.78
CA GLN A 401 -5.35 -4.55 -13.66
C GLN A 401 -3.88 -4.43 -13.27
N CYS A 402 -3.56 -4.60 -11.99
CA CYS A 402 -2.20 -4.53 -11.49
C CYS A 402 -1.28 -5.49 -12.26
N ILE A 403 -0.31 -4.91 -12.97
CA ILE A 403 0.68 -5.67 -13.75
C ILE A 403 1.59 -6.52 -12.86
N GLY A 404 1.80 -6.09 -11.62
CA GLY A 404 2.64 -6.75 -10.61
C GLY A 404 1.94 -7.84 -9.79
N GLN A 405 0.66 -8.14 -10.03
CA GLN A 405 -0.12 -9.09 -9.22
C GLN A 405 0.57 -10.45 -9.04
N ALA A 406 1.15 -10.99 -10.12
CA ALA A 406 1.82 -12.29 -10.05
C ALA A 406 3.09 -12.25 -9.20
N LEU A 407 3.84 -11.15 -9.25
CA LEU A 407 5.04 -10.94 -8.44
C LEU A 407 4.66 -10.78 -6.95
N ALA A 408 3.71 -9.90 -6.64
CA ALA A 408 3.28 -9.65 -5.26
C ALA A 408 2.76 -10.92 -4.57
N ARG A 409 1.95 -11.73 -5.26
CA ARG A 409 1.47 -13.02 -4.72
C ARG A 409 2.61 -14.00 -4.50
N PHE A 410 3.57 -14.05 -5.42
CA PHE A 410 4.73 -14.93 -5.29
C PHE A 410 5.61 -14.51 -4.11
N GLU A 411 5.95 -13.23 -3.99
CA GLU A 411 6.71 -12.67 -2.86
C GLU A 411 6.03 -12.98 -1.53
N LEU A 412 4.74 -12.66 -1.38
CA LEU A 412 3.98 -12.95 -0.17
C LEU A 412 4.01 -14.44 0.18
N LYS A 413 3.79 -15.30 -0.82
CA LYS A 413 3.74 -16.75 -0.59
C LYS A 413 5.10 -17.29 -0.11
N VAL A 414 6.20 -16.88 -0.75
CA VAL A 414 7.56 -17.30 -0.36
C VAL A 414 7.91 -16.77 1.02
N ILE A 415 7.71 -15.47 1.26
CA ILE A 415 8.05 -14.81 2.52
C ILE A 415 7.26 -15.43 3.67
N ILE A 416 5.93 -15.57 3.52
CA ILE A 416 5.07 -16.11 4.57
C ILE A 416 5.40 -17.57 4.87
N ALA A 417 5.55 -18.41 3.84
CA ALA A 417 5.92 -19.81 4.03
C ALA A 417 7.25 -19.91 4.78
N ARG A 418 8.25 -19.09 4.40
CA ARG A 418 9.56 -19.08 5.05
C ARG A 418 9.51 -18.57 6.49
N MET A 419 8.72 -17.53 6.78
CA MET A 419 8.50 -17.04 8.13
C MET A 419 7.86 -18.11 9.02
N LEU A 420 6.80 -18.78 8.57
CA LEU A 420 6.07 -19.78 9.35
C LEU A 420 6.91 -21.02 9.71
N GLN A 421 7.95 -21.33 8.93
CA GLN A 421 8.93 -22.38 9.27
C GLN A 421 9.78 -22.04 10.51
N ARG A 422 9.99 -20.75 10.79
CA ARG A 422 10.96 -20.29 11.80
C ARG A 422 10.32 -19.59 13.00
N VAL A 423 9.19 -18.93 12.79
CA VAL A 423 8.54 -18.13 13.83
C VAL A 423 7.06 -18.46 13.99
N THR A 424 6.51 -18.07 15.14
CA THR A 424 5.08 -18.06 15.44
C THR A 424 4.71 -16.63 15.77
N PHE A 425 3.61 -16.14 15.19
CA PHE A 425 3.12 -14.79 15.48
C PHE A 425 2.12 -14.83 16.63
N GLY A 426 2.23 -13.90 17.57
CA GLY A 426 1.33 -13.74 18.70
C GLY A 426 1.09 -12.28 19.00
N ASP A 427 0.17 -11.99 19.91
CA ASP A 427 -0.18 -10.63 20.35
C ASP A 427 0.89 -9.97 21.26
N GLY A 428 2.01 -10.67 21.50
CA GLY A 428 3.08 -10.25 22.42
C GLY A 428 2.76 -10.47 23.89
N GLY A 429 1.52 -10.80 24.26
CA GLY A 429 1.05 -10.95 25.62
C GLY A 429 1.03 -9.64 26.43
N PRO A 430 0.39 -9.63 27.62
CA PRO A 430 0.17 -8.43 28.43
C PRO A 430 1.47 -7.72 28.88
N LYS A 431 2.57 -8.47 29.06
CA LYS A 431 3.89 -7.90 29.46
C LYS A 431 4.55 -7.08 28.36
N ILE A 432 4.38 -7.46 27.10
CA ILE A 432 4.95 -6.69 25.98
C ILE A 432 4.06 -5.50 25.67
N ASN A 433 2.74 -5.67 25.78
CA ASN A 433 1.78 -4.59 25.63
C ASN A 433 1.97 -3.50 26.71
N SER A 434 2.31 -3.87 27.95
CA SER A 434 2.63 -2.88 29.01
C SER A 434 3.92 -2.13 28.74
N VAL A 435 4.97 -2.79 28.25
CA VAL A 435 6.25 -2.15 27.88
C VAL A 435 6.06 -1.22 26.67
N PHE A 436 5.27 -1.65 25.68
CA PHE A 436 4.91 -0.83 24.53
C PHE A 436 4.13 0.42 24.94
N ASN A 437 3.12 0.28 25.81
CA ASN A 437 2.35 1.43 26.33
C ASN A 437 3.25 2.40 27.12
N GLN A 438 4.17 1.90 27.94
CA GLN A 438 5.14 2.73 28.67
C GLN A 438 6.12 3.47 27.73
N LEU A 439 6.59 2.82 26.66
CA LEU A 439 7.47 3.44 25.66
C LEU A 439 6.73 4.51 24.85
N PHE A 440 5.46 4.27 24.49
CA PHE A 440 4.63 5.26 23.81
C PHE A 440 4.31 6.46 24.72
N GLU A 441 4.08 6.23 26.02
CA GLU A 441 3.93 7.30 27.01
C GLU A 441 5.22 8.08 27.21
N GLN A 442 6.39 7.43 27.26
CA GLN A 442 7.69 8.12 27.33
C GLN A 442 7.96 8.97 26.10
N GLN A 443 7.75 8.45 24.88
CA GLN A 443 7.93 9.23 23.65
C GLN A 443 6.93 10.39 23.53
N ARG A 444 5.73 10.24 24.10
CA ARG A 444 4.75 11.32 24.20
C ARG A 444 5.18 12.39 25.20
N ASN A 445 5.66 11.99 26.38
CA ASN A 445 6.15 12.89 27.41
C ASN A 445 7.43 13.64 26.97
N GLU A 446 8.31 13.01 26.21
CA GLU A 446 9.49 13.66 25.61
C GLU A 446 9.12 14.67 24.52
N ARG A 447 8.02 14.43 23.77
CA ARG A 447 7.47 15.41 22.82
C ARG A 447 6.80 16.59 23.52
N ASP A 448 6.08 16.34 24.61
CA ASP A 448 5.43 17.38 25.40
C ASP A 448 6.43 18.19 26.25
N ALA A 449 7.60 17.63 26.58
CA ALA A 449 8.71 18.32 27.24
C ALA A 449 9.43 19.37 26.38
N ASN A 450 9.17 19.41 25.05
CA ASN A 450 9.76 20.39 24.12
C ASN A 450 8.84 21.57 23.77
N LYS A 451 7.75 21.77 24.53
CA LYS A 451 7.00 23.04 24.57
C LYS A 451 7.46 23.87 25.78
N PRO A 452 7.52 25.21 25.69
CA PRO A 452 7.72 26.03 26.88
C PRO A 452 6.46 25.89 27.74
N VAL A 453 6.60 25.19 28.87
CA VAL A 453 5.55 25.06 29.88
C VAL A 453 5.70 26.25 30.83
N ASP A 454 4.74 27.18 30.77
CA ASP A 454 4.41 28.02 31.92
C ASP A 454 3.87 27.14 33.05
N GLN A 455 4.36 27.42 34.25
CA GLN A 455 4.31 26.63 35.47
C GLN A 455 2.88 26.30 35.97
N GLN A 456 2.70 25.15 36.64
CA GLN A 456 2.62 24.99 38.12
C GLN A 456 2.10 23.59 38.54
N ILE A 457 2.87 22.78 39.29
CA ILE A 457 2.77 22.44 40.75
C ILE A 457 1.95 21.13 40.99
N THR A 458 2.26 20.10 41.81
CA THR A 458 3.30 19.76 42.83
C THR A 458 3.54 18.24 42.87
N LEU A 459 4.73 17.82 43.32
CA LEU A 459 4.99 16.48 43.89
C LEU A 459 4.78 16.51 45.41
N ILE A 460 4.20 15.45 45.99
CA ILE A 460 4.45 15.09 47.40
C ILE A 460 4.87 13.61 47.43
N ARG A 461 6.07 13.36 47.95
CA ARG A 461 6.44 12.10 48.62
C ARG A 461 6.54 12.42 50.10
N ASP A 462 6.10 11.50 50.95
CA ASP A 462 6.96 10.90 51.98
C ASP A 462 6.31 9.65 52.58
N ASP A 463 7.17 8.79 53.12
CA ASP A 463 7.02 7.36 53.39
C ASP A 463 6.09 6.94 54.55
N ALA A 464 5.69 5.66 54.47
CA ALA A 464 5.43 4.66 55.52
C ALA A 464 4.21 4.78 56.47
N GLY A 465 3.42 3.69 56.51
CA GLY A 465 2.70 3.23 57.72
C GLY A 465 1.20 2.92 57.59
N ASP A 466 0.89 1.63 57.41
CA ASP A 466 -0.21 0.84 58.00
C ASP A 466 -1.56 1.47 58.44
N LYS A 467 -2.64 0.87 57.89
CA LYS A 467 -3.96 0.47 58.47
C LYS A 467 -5.26 1.07 57.88
N VAL A 468 -6.02 0.16 57.24
CA VAL A 468 -7.45 -0.19 57.37
C VAL A 468 -8.46 0.87 57.86
N HIS A 469 -9.44 1.28 57.03
CA HIS A 469 -10.87 0.92 57.11
C HIS A 469 -11.73 1.63 56.05
N GLU A 470 -12.91 1.04 55.87
CA GLU A 470 -14.01 1.22 54.91
C GLU A 470 -14.78 2.55 54.92
N ASN A 471 -15.45 2.75 53.77
CA ASN A 471 -16.80 3.32 53.52
C ASN A 471 -17.02 4.80 53.12
N ASP A 472 -17.72 4.86 51.97
CA ASP A 472 -18.88 5.67 51.56
C ASP A 472 -18.75 7.14 51.12
N GLU A 473 -19.11 7.32 49.82
CA GLU A 473 -19.97 8.32 49.18
C GLU A 473 -19.75 9.84 49.47
N GLU A 474 -19.35 10.61 48.45
CA GLU A 474 -20.29 11.41 47.62
C GLU A 474 -19.57 12.24 46.53
N GLN A 475 -20.18 12.20 45.35
CA GLN A 475 -20.22 13.11 44.20
C GLN A 475 -19.31 14.35 44.15
N GLU A 476 -18.55 14.48 43.05
CA GLU A 476 -18.56 15.72 42.26
C GLU A 476 -18.23 15.45 40.78
N GLN A 477 -18.97 16.14 39.90
CA GLN A 477 -18.97 15.99 38.45
C GLN A 477 -17.76 16.65 37.81
N GLU A 478 -17.05 15.93 36.94
CA GLU A 478 -16.28 16.55 35.86
C GLU A 478 -16.44 15.73 34.57
N GLN A 479 -17.22 16.27 33.64
CA GLN A 479 -17.36 15.76 32.28
C GLN A 479 -16.08 16.00 31.49
N ALA A 480 -15.10 15.11 31.64
CA ALA A 480 -14.07 14.92 30.64
C ALA A 480 -14.61 13.95 29.58
N THR A 481 -15.04 14.48 28.43
CA THR A 481 -15.32 13.69 27.23
C THR A 481 -14.04 12.99 26.77
N SER A 482 -13.75 11.81 27.34
CA SER A 482 -12.81 10.87 26.76
C SER A 482 -13.50 10.21 25.57
N VAL A 483 -13.08 10.59 24.36
CA VAL A 483 -13.37 9.80 23.17
C VAL A 483 -12.57 8.51 23.32
N VAL A 484 -13.16 7.51 24.00
CA VAL A 484 -12.68 6.13 23.97
C VAL A 484 -12.82 5.67 22.52
N ARG A 485 -11.72 5.74 21.77
CA ARG A 485 -11.67 5.20 20.41
C ARG A 485 -11.87 3.69 20.51
N ASN A 486 -12.91 3.19 19.85
CA ASN A 486 -13.19 1.77 19.74
C ASN A 486 -12.01 1.07 19.04
N PRO A 487 -11.31 0.12 19.69
CA PRO A 487 -10.19 -0.60 19.07
C PRO A 487 -10.62 -1.44 17.85
N ASN A 488 -11.93 -1.66 17.65
CA ASN A 488 -12.49 -2.33 16.47
C ASN A 488 -12.78 -1.38 15.30
N ASP A 489 -12.43 -0.09 15.38
CA ASP A 489 -12.51 0.80 14.23
C ASP A 489 -11.36 0.51 13.24
N LYS A 490 -11.59 -0.51 12.41
CA LYS A 490 -10.64 -1.08 11.46
C LYS A 490 -10.04 -0.02 10.54
N LEU A 491 -10.78 1.05 10.18
CA LEU A 491 -10.28 2.07 9.24
C LEU A 491 -9.62 3.27 9.92
N SER A 492 -10.07 3.72 11.10
CA SER A 492 -9.28 4.69 11.87
C SER A 492 -7.89 4.13 12.19
N ASN A 493 -7.82 2.82 12.46
CA ASN A 493 -6.57 2.10 12.57
C ASN A 493 -5.83 2.02 11.23
N TYR A 494 -6.48 1.71 10.10
CA TYR A 494 -5.87 1.71 8.75
C TYR A 494 -5.26 3.05 8.33
N ILE A 495 -5.94 4.18 8.58
CA ILE A 495 -5.48 5.53 8.24
C ILE A 495 -4.35 5.98 9.19
N ALA A 496 -4.45 5.65 10.49
CA ALA A 496 -3.36 5.85 11.43
C ALA A 496 -2.14 4.95 11.11
N TRP A 497 -2.40 3.75 10.58
CA TRP A 497 -1.44 2.72 10.16
C TRP A 497 -0.69 3.10 8.87
N LEU A 498 -1.33 3.82 7.94
CA LEU A 498 -0.71 4.47 6.78
C LEU A 498 0.21 5.66 7.13
N GLY A 499 0.54 5.86 8.40
CA GLY A 499 1.49 6.87 8.84
C GLY A 499 1.00 8.32 8.77
N MET A 500 -0.25 8.57 8.35
CA MET A 500 -0.79 9.94 8.30
C MET A 500 -0.99 10.58 9.69
N CYS A 501 -0.87 9.80 10.77
CA CYS A 501 -0.91 10.30 12.15
C CYS A 501 0.31 9.91 13.00
N LYS A 502 1.35 9.31 12.40
CA LYS A 502 2.61 9.04 13.09
C LYS A 502 3.66 9.97 12.50
N ASP A 503 3.99 11.00 13.29
CA ASP A 503 5.05 11.99 13.08
C ASP A 503 4.64 13.27 12.34
N GLY A 504 3.87 14.13 13.02
CA GLY A 504 3.89 15.58 12.75
C GLY A 504 3.49 16.04 11.35
N ALA A 505 2.88 15.17 10.54
CA ALA A 505 2.28 15.55 9.27
C ALA A 505 0.91 16.19 9.54
N ILE A 506 0.91 17.52 9.55
CA ILE A 506 -0.22 18.43 9.39
C ILE A 506 -1.54 17.85 9.93
N THR A 507 -1.84 18.12 11.20
CA THR A 507 -3.19 17.95 11.74
C THR A 507 -4.22 18.63 10.83
N LEU A 508 -5.45 18.13 10.77
CA LEU A 508 -6.55 18.76 10.01
C LEU A 508 -6.63 20.28 10.31
N GLU A 509 -6.38 20.65 11.56
CA GLU A 509 -6.32 22.04 12.02
C GLU A 509 -5.11 22.83 11.47
N GLN A 510 -3.93 22.20 11.33
CA GLN A 510 -2.77 22.80 10.64
C GLN A 510 -2.99 22.90 9.13
N PHE A 511 -3.73 21.96 8.54
CA PHE A 511 -4.11 21.99 7.12
C PHE A 511 -5.08 23.14 6.86
N GLU A 512 -6.08 23.33 7.72
CA GLU A 512 -6.99 24.47 7.68
C GLU A 512 -6.26 25.80 7.88
N LYS A 513 -5.28 25.87 8.80
CA LYS A 513 -4.44 27.07 8.98
C LYS A 513 -3.56 27.38 7.76
N MET A 514 -3.01 26.36 7.08
CA MET A 514 -2.24 26.55 5.84
C MET A 514 -3.12 27.01 4.66
N VAL A 515 -4.35 26.50 4.57
CA VAL A 515 -5.33 26.92 3.54
C VAL A 515 -5.84 28.33 3.81
N LEU A 516 -6.03 28.72 5.09
CA LEU A 516 -6.48 30.06 5.47
C LEU A 516 -5.39 31.13 5.32
N GLN A 517 -4.11 30.80 5.54
CA GLN A 517 -3.00 31.75 5.34
C GLN A 517 -2.80 32.15 3.87
N LEU A 518 -3.16 31.29 2.90
CA LEU A 518 -3.10 31.63 1.47
C LEU A 518 -4.28 32.49 0.99
N SER A 519 -5.27 32.76 1.85
CA SER A 519 -6.45 33.57 1.51
C SER A 519 -6.37 35.03 1.96
N GLN A 520 -5.26 35.45 2.59
CA GLN A 520 -5.11 36.80 3.15
C GLN A 520 -3.97 37.65 2.56
N GLU A 521 -3.47 37.34 1.36
CA GLU A 521 -2.71 38.36 0.62
C GLU A 521 -3.71 39.26 -0.15
N PRO A 522 -3.77 40.57 0.16
CA PRO A 522 -4.60 41.48 -0.60
C PRO A 522 -3.99 41.65 -2.00
N LYS A 523 -4.80 41.36 -3.03
CA LYS A 523 -4.52 41.74 -4.41
C LYS A 523 -4.02 43.19 -4.47
N LYS A 524 -2.77 43.38 -4.89
CA LYS A 524 -2.30 44.59 -5.55
C LYS A 524 -1.52 44.21 -6.79
#